data_AF-A0A504YQN8-F1
#
_entry.id   AF-A0A504YQN8-F1
#
_cell.length_a   1.000
_cell.length_b   1.000
_cell.length_c   1.000
_cell.angle_alpha   90.00
_cell.angle_beta   90.00
_cell.angle_gamma   90.00
#
_symmetry.space_group_name_H-M   'P 1'
#
loop_
_entity.id
_entity.type
_entity.pdbx_description
1 polymer ?
#
loop_
_entity_poly.entity_id
_entity_poly.type
_entity_poly.pdbx_seq_one_letter_code
_entity_poly.pdbx_strand_id
1 'polypeptide(L)'
;MVESLRLFRSICNNQWFVETSIILFLNKRDLFEAKITKSPLTICFPEYSGANNYEEASRFIQNRFENLSGCEKGKDVYSHFTCATDTNNIQFVFDAVTDVIIKTALKDCGLF
;
A
#
# COMPACT_ATOMS: atom_id res chain seq x y z
N MET A 1 -6.37 12.09 0.38
CA MET A 1 -6.02 11.05 -0.61
C MET A 1 -5.06 11.58 -1.68
N VAL A 2 -5.39 12.66 -2.40
CA VAL A 2 -4.51 13.22 -3.44
C VAL A 2 -3.12 13.61 -2.90
N GLU A 3 -3.06 14.27 -1.73
CA GLU A 3 -1.77 14.60 -1.09
C GLU A 3 -0.97 13.36 -0.71
N SER A 4 -1.61 12.32 -0.15
CA SER A 4 -0.96 11.06 0.22
C SER A 4 -0.34 10.37 -1.00
N LEU A 5 -1.04 10.38 -2.15
CA LEU A 5 -0.51 9.86 -3.42
C LEU A 5 0.69 10.67 -3.92
N ARG A 6 0.63 12.01 -3.83
CA ARG A 6 1.77 12.88 -4.20
C ARG A 6 2.99 12.64 -3.32
N LEU A 7 2.79 12.54 -2.01
CA LEU A 7 3.85 12.26 -1.06
C LEU A 7 4.47 10.88 -1.32
N PHE A 8 3.64 9.85 -1.49
CA PHE A 8 4.10 8.50 -1.79
C PHE A 8 4.92 8.47 -3.07
N ARG A 9 4.45 9.10 -4.15
CA ARG A 9 5.21 9.25 -5.39
C ARG A 9 6.57 9.90 -5.15
N SER A 10 6.63 10.96 -4.35
CA SER A 10 7.90 11.63 -4.03
C SER A 10 8.87 10.75 -3.24
N ILE A 11 8.38 9.87 -2.37
CA ILE A 11 9.20 8.93 -1.62
C ILE A 11 9.70 7.80 -2.53
N CYS A 12 8.80 7.21 -3.32
CA CYS A 12 9.14 6.11 -4.22
C CYS A 12 10.15 6.51 -5.28
N ASN A 13 10.06 7.72 -5.82
CA ASN A 13 10.95 8.19 -6.89
C ASN A 13 12.15 8.98 -6.35
N ASN A 14 12.42 8.91 -5.04
CA ASN A 14 13.57 9.57 -4.45
C ASN A 14 14.85 8.77 -4.75
N GLN A 15 15.89 9.44 -5.25
CA GLN A 15 17.19 8.85 -5.56
C GLN A 15 17.86 8.12 -4.38
N TRP A 16 17.57 8.53 -3.14
CA TRP A 16 18.13 7.88 -1.95
C TRP A 16 17.40 6.61 -1.53
N PHE A 17 16.22 6.33 -2.12
CA PHE A 17 15.41 5.17 -1.78
C PHE A 17 15.26 4.19 -2.95
N VAL A 18 16.04 4.30 -4.03
CA VAL A 18 15.88 3.50 -5.26
C VAL A 18 15.85 1.98 -4.97
N GLU A 19 16.79 1.49 -4.17
CA GLU A 19 16.92 0.06 -3.81
C GLU A 19 16.18 -0.29 -2.51
N THR A 20 15.43 0.65 -1.93
CA THR A 20 14.73 0.44 -0.66
C THR A 20 13.32 -0.10 -0.91
N SER A 21 13.03 -1.29 -0.38
CA SER A 21 11.68 -1.84 -0.33
C SER A 21 10.78 -0.99 0.55
N ILE A 22 9.50 -0.90 0.19
CA ILE A 22 8.53 -0.05 0.88
C ILE A 22 7.41 -0.92 1.44
N ILE A 23 7.09 -0.72 2.72
CA ILE A 23 5.90 -1.30 3.34
C ILE A 23 4.84 -0.20 3.43
N LEU A 24 3.71 -0.40 2.76
CA LEU A 24 2.62 0.56 2.66
C LEU A 24 1.46 0.14 3.56
N PHE A 25 1.12 0.99 4.54
CA PHE A 25 -0.07 0.81 5.37
C PHE A 25 -1.24 1.66 4.88
N LEU A 26 -2.26 0.97 4.37
CA LEU A 26 -3.58 1.51 4.07
C LEU A 26 -4.43 1.44 5.34
N ASN A 27 -4.19 2.39 6.23
CA ASN A 27 -4.80 2.45 7.56
C ASN A 27 -6.24 2.98 7.52
N LYS A 28 -6.98 2.79 8.62
CA LYS A 28 -8.40 3.18 8.83
C LYS A 28 -9.37 2.35 8.00
N ARG A 29 -9.10 1.05 7.87
CA ARG A 29 -9.97 0.08 7.18
C ARG A 29 -11.42 0.18 7.65
N ASP A 30 -11.62 0.16 8.96
CA ASP A 30 -12.90 0.24 9.66
C ASP A 30 -13.73 1.47 9.26
N LEU A 31 -13.09 2.64 9.26
CA LEU A 31 -13.74 3.89 8.88
C LEU A 31 -14.05 3.92 7.38
N PHE A 32 -13.19 3.33 6.56
CA PHE A 32 -13.41 3.28 5.12
C PHE A 32 -14.59 2.38 4.75
N GLU A 33 -14.69 1.20 5.35
CA GLU A 33 -15.81 0.27 5.19
C GLU A 33 -17.15 0.92 5.59
N ALA A 34 -17.17 1.66 6.70
CA ALA A 34 -18.37 2.40 7.09
C ALA A 34 -18.71 3.57 6.13
N LYS A 35 -17.70 4.23 5.57
CA LYS A 35 -17.88 5.44 4.76
C LYS A 35 -18.26 5.14 3.31
N ILE A 36 -17.73 4.08 2.70
CA ILE A 36 -17.98 3.76 1.29
C ILE A 36 -19.47 3.53 1.02
N THR A 37 -20.22 2.99 2.00
CA THR A 37 -21.67 2.79 1.90
C THR A 37 -22.47 4.10 1.83
N LYS A 38 -21.92 5.21 2.34
CA LYS A 38 -22.59 6.53 2.43
C LYS A 38 -22.05 7.53 1.43
N SER A 39 -20.80 7.39 1.03
CA SER A 39 -20.08 8.35 0.19
C SER A 39 -19.30 7.59 -0.86
N PRO A 40 -19.71 7.63 -2.14
CA PRO A 40 -19.07 6.86 -3.19
C PRO A 40 -17.63 7.33 -3.42
N LEU A 41 -16.77 6.39 -3.82
CA LEU A 41 -15.36 6.67 -4.06
C LEU A 41 -15.15 7.71 -5.18
N THR A 42 -16.11 7.83 -6.11
CA THR A 42 -16.13 8.77 -7.23
C THR A 42 -16.02 10.23 -6.82
N ILE A 43 -16.37 10.59 -5.57
CA ILE A 43 -16.17 11.93 -5.03
C ILE A 43 -14.67 12.29 -4.99
N CYS A 44 -13.81 11.31 -4.67
CA CYS A 44 -12.36 11.51 -4.63
C CYS A 44 -11.68 11.12 -5.94
N PHE A 45 -12.23 10.14 -6.65
CA PHE A 45 -11.67 9.54 -7.85
C PHE A 45 -12.75 9.41 -8.93
N PRO A 46 -13.06 10.49 -9.68
CA PRO A 46 -14.11 10.48 -10.70
C PRO A 46 -13.96 9.38 -11.75
N GLU A 47 -12.73 8.90 -11.97
CA GLU A 47 -12.39 7.80 -12.87
C GLU A 47 -12.73 6.40 -12.33
N TYR A 48 -13.13 6.28 -11.05
CA TYR A 48 -13.48 4.99 -10.47
C TYR A 48 -14.80 4.47 -11.05
N SER A 49 -14.74 3.32 -11.71
CA SER A 49 -15.90 2.67 -12.33
C SER A 49 -16.32 1.37 -11.63
N GLY A 50 -15.69 1.03 -10.51
CA GLY A 50 -15.99 -0.19 -9.77
C GLY A 50 -17.23 -0.09 -8.90
N ALA A 51 -17.65 -1.21 -8.30
CA ALA A 51 -18.77 -1.24 -7.38
C ALA A 51 -18.50 -0.42 -6.11
N ASN A 52 -19.55 0.11 -5.50
CA ASN A 52 -19.46 0.90 -4.28
C ASN A 52 -19.40 0.01 -3.02
N ASN A 53 -18.50 -0.96 -3.00
CA ASN A 53 -18.23 -1.84 -1.87
C ASN A 53 -16.77 -1.70 -1.40
N TYR A 54 -16.50 -2.16 -0.19
CA TYR A 54 -15.18 -2.03 0.42
C TYR A 54 -14.11 -2.78 -0.39
N GLU A 55 -14.36 -4.02 -0.79
CA GLU A 55 -13.41 -4.88 -1.50
C GLU A 55 -12.87 -4.24 -2.78
N GLU A 56 -13.74 -3.75 -3.65
CA GLU A 56 -13.33 -3.21 -4.94
C GLU A 56 -12.72 -1.81 -4.79
N ALA A 57 -13.30 -0.98 -3.92
CA ALA A 57 -12.82 0.37 -3.66
C ALA A 57 -11.45 0.38 -2.97
N SER A 58 -11.22 -0.52 -2.02
CA SER A 58 -9.95 -0.67 -1.32
C SER A 58 -8.85 -1.17 -2.27
N ARG A 59 -9.17 -2.15 -3.12
CA ARG A 59 -8.25 -2.66 -4.16
C ARG A 59 -7.90 -1.59 -5.18
N PHE A 60 -8.87 -0.76 -5.58
CA PHE A 60 -8.58 0.38 -6.46
C PHE A 60 -7.60 1.35 -5.81
N ILE A 61 -7.81 1.72 -4.54
CA ILE A 61 -6.89 2.60 -3.81
C ILE A 61 -5.50 1.97 -3.72
N GLN A 62 -5.40 0.69 -3.36
CA GLN A 62 -4.14 -0.05 -3.31
C GLN A 62 -3.40 0.01 -4.65
N ASN A 63 -4.08 -0.35 -5.74
CA ASN A 63 -3.51 -0.30 -7.09
C ASN A 63 -3.04 1.11 -7.45
N ARG A 64 -3.72 2.18 -7.01
CA ARG A 64 -3.27 3.56 -7.27
C ARG A 64 -1.94 3.87 -6.58
N PHE A 65 -1.70 3.35 -5.38
CA PHE A 65 -0.40 3.50 -4.73
C PHE A 65 0.67 2.62 -5.38
N GLU A 66 0.39 1.35 -5.65
CA GLU A 66 1.34 0.43 -6.28
C GLU A 66 1.74 0.87 -7.69
N ASN A 67 0.84 1.51 -8.44
CA ASN A 67 1.19 2.07 -9.75
C ASN A 67 2.07 3.33 -9.68
N LEU A 68 2.19 3.97 -8.49
CA LEU A 68 3.03 5.16 -8.31
C LEU A 68 4.48 4.83 -7.96
N SER A 69 4.77 3.60 -7.53
CA SER A 69 6.16 3.19 -7.25
C SER A 69 7.02 3.05 -8.50
N GLY A 70 6.41 3.11 -9.68
CA GLY A 70 7.10 3.26 -10.95
C GLY A 70 7.71 1.95 -11.47
N CYS A 71 7.69 1.80 -12.79
CA CYS A 71 8.24 0.70 -13.57
C CYS A 71 9.77 0.48 -13.44
N GLU A 72 10.43 1.00 -12.41
CA GLU A 72 11.83 0.71 -12.12
C GLU A 72 11.89 -0.71 -11.54
N LYS A 73 12.23 -1.65 -12.43
CA LYS A 73 12.34 -3.09 -12.19
C LYS A 73 13.20 -3.39 -10.97
N GLY A 74 12.60 -3.43 -9.78
CA GLY A 74 13.31 -3.76 -8.54
C GLY A 74 12.73 -3.19 -7.26
N LYS A 75 11.81 -2.22 -7.30
CA LYS A 75 11.20 -1.69 -6.08
C LYS A 75 9.98 -2.50 -5.66
N ASP A 76 10.14 -3.27 -4.59
CA ASP A 76 9.06 -4.03 -3.99
C ASP A 76 8.22 -3.14 -3.04
N VAL A 77 6.92 -3.05 -3.30
CA VAL A 77 5.93 -2.39 -2.43
C VAL A 77 5.01 -3.43 -1.84
N TYR A 78 5.02 -3.55 -0.51
CA TYR A 78 4.18 -4.48 0.23
C TYR A 78 3.01 -3.73 0.87
N SER A 79 1.83 -3.86 0.27
CA SER A 79 0.62 -3.15 0.70
C SER A 79 -0.20 -3.96 1.70
N HIS A 80 -0.62 -3.29 2.77
CA HIS A 80 -1.38 -3.91 3.85
C HIS A 80 -2.50 -2.99 4.35
N PHE A 81 -3.71 -3.54 4.47
CA PHE A 81 -4.83 -2.83 5.08
C PHE A 81 -4.75 -2.98 6.59
N THR A 82 -4.73 -1.86 7.30
CA THR A 82 -4.58 -1.85 8.76
C THR A 82 -5.68 -1.05 9.43
N CYS A 83 -5.87 -1.34 10.71
CA CYS A 83 -6.71 -0.60 11.63
C CYS A 83 -5.87 -0.27 12.87
N ALA A 84 -5.57 1.00 13.10
CA ALA A 84 -4.69 1.41 14.20
C ALA A 84 -5.23 1.07 15.60
N THR A 85 -6.53 0.84 15.75
CA THR A 85 -7.14 0.40 17.01
C THR A 85 -7.12 -1.11 17.20
N ASP A 86 -6.75 -1.87 16.17
CA ASP A 86 -6.59 -3.32 16.25
C ASP A 86 -5.11 -3.64 16.53
N THR A 87 -4.82 -3.86 17.81
CA THR A 87 -3.48 -4.10 18.37
C THR A 87 -2.81 -5.36 17.82
N ASN A 88 -3.55 -6.25 17.13
CA ASN A 88 -3.00 -7.42 16.46
C ASN A 88 -2.28 -7.09 15.13
N ASN A 89 -2.46 -5.87 14.59
CA ASN A 89 -1.82 -5.47 13.33
C ASN A 89 -0.30 -5.34 13.43
N ILE A 90 0.28 -5.08 14.61
CA ILE A 90 1.73 -4.92 14.75
C ILE A 90 2.46 -6.24 14.43
N GLN A 91 1.88 -7.38 14.80
CA GLN A 91 2.48 -8.69 14.52
C GLN A 91 2.55 -8.95 13.02
N PHE A 92 1.48 -8.60 12.30
CA PHE A 92 1.43 -8.67 10.83
C PHE A 92 2.46 -7.76 10.16
N VAL A 93 2.69 -6.57 10.71
CA VAL A 93 3.76 -5.66 10.25
C VAL A 93 5.14 -6.29 10.46
N PHE A 94 5.38 -6.89 11.62
CA PHE A 94 6.64 -7.58 11.90
C PHE A 94 6.87 -8.78 10.98
N ASP A 95 5.82 -9.55 10.67
CA ASP A 95 5.92 -10.67 9.74
C ASP A 95 6.24 -10.19 8.32
N ALA A 96 5.62 -9.11 7.86
CA ALA A 96 5.92 -8.51 6.56
C ALA A 96 7.36 -7.98 6.48
N VAL A 97 7.83 -7.28 7.52
CA VAL A 97 9.24 -6.83 7.61
C VAL A 97 10.19 -8.03 7.60
N THR A 98 9.84 -9.10 8.32
CA THR A 98 10.66 -10.31 8.40
C THR A 98 10.75 -11.01 7.04
N ASP A 99 9.65 -11.13 6.30
CA ASP A 99 9.65 -11.71 4.95
C ASP A 99 10.51 -10.89 3.97
N VAL A 100 10.45 -9.56 4.06
CA VAL A 100 11.30 -8.67 3.23
C VAL A 100 12.78 -8.86 3.56
N ILE A 101 13.15 -8.80 4.84
CA ILE A 101 14.55 -8.98 5.28
C ILE A 101 15.07 -10.36 4.87
N ILE A 102 14.27 -11.42 5.07
CA ILE A 102 14.65 -12.79 4.71
C ILE A 102 14.80 -12.92 3.19
N LYS A 103 13.87 -12.38 2.39
CA LYS A 103 13.99 -12.41 0.92
C LYS A 103 15.23 -11.69 0.43
N THR A 104 15.53 -10.51 0.97
CA THR A 104 16.76 -9.77 0.63
C THR A 104 18.00 -10.58 1.01
N ALA A 105 18.06 -11.12 2.23
CA ALA A 105 19.18 -11.92 2.70
C ALA A 105 19.39 -13.21 1.87
N LEU A 106 18.31 -13.89 1.48
CA LEU A 106 18.37 -15.07 0.63
C LEU A 106 18.84 -14.74 -0.80
N LYS A 107 18.39 -13.60 -1.35
CA LYS A 107 18.85 -13.09 -2.65
C LYS A 107 20.34 -12.75 -2.61
N ASP A 108 20.80 -12.10 -1.54
CA ASP A 108 22.22 -11.76 -1.36
C ASP A 108 23.11 -12.99 -1.19
N CYS A 109 22.56 -14.10 -0.69
CA CYS A 109 23.24 -15.39 -0.58
C CYS A 109 23.18 -16.25 -1.86
N GLY A 110 22.53 -15.78 -2.94
CA GLY A 110 22.43 -16.51 -4.21
C GLY A 110 21.53 -17.75 -4.18
N LEU A 111 20.59 -17.82 -3.24
CA LEU A 111 19.62 -18.91 -3.11
C LEU A 111 18.36 -18.69 -3.97
N PHE A 112 18.34 -17.63 -4.79
CA PHE A 112 17.28 -17.22 -5.71
C PHE A 112 17.84 -16.70 -7.03
#